data_AF-A0A380P200-F1
#
_entry.id   AF-A0A380P200-F1
#
_cell.length_a   1.000
_cell.length_b   1.000
_cell.length_c   1.000
_cell.angle_alpha   90.00
_cell.angle_beta   90.00
_cell.angle_gamma   90.00
#
_symmetry.space_group_name_H-M   'P 1'
#
loop_
_entity.id
_entity.type
_entity.pdbx_description
1 polymer ?
#
loop_
_entity_poly.entity_id
_entity_poly.type
_entity_poly.pdbx_seq_one_letter_code
_entity_poly.pdbx_strand_id
1 'polypeptide(L)'
;MGYGLHEEPLNLPEQDQLKEHGVAVQARITTEDPANDFMPDSGTIRWYQQPAGPGIRVDAGTVYAGAKVTPYFDSLLLKIIAQGRDFDEANTRMERALHELQLEGVKTNTDFLVQMFAHPTFTSGQAATTFVDDHGQEFIRKSSVDTQQQLLDYMAEITVNGFLVLKILTPSQH
;
A
#
# COMPACT_ATOMS: atom_id res chain seq x y z
N MET A 1 39.15 -3.89 -15.94
CA MET A 1 38.94 -5.34 -15.75
C MET A 1 37.94 -5.47 -14.62
N GLY A 2 36.90 -6.30 -14.78
CA GLY A 2 35.89 -6.53 -13.72
C GLY A 2 36.42 -7.49 -12.65
N TYR A 3 35.73 -7.54 -11.51
CA TYR A 3 36.00 -8.51 -10.45
C TYR A 3 35.52 -9.92 -10.87
N GLY A 4 36.24 -10.96 -10.45
CA GLY A 4 35.76 -12.34 -10.54
C GLY A 4 34.57 -12.57 -9.59
N LEU A 5 33.62 -13.42 -9.98
CA LEU A 5 32.39 -13.64 -9.20
C LEU A 5 32.67 -14.29 -7.84
N HIS A 6 33.64 -15.20 -7.78
CA HIS A 6 34.00 -15.98 -6.60
C HIS A 6 35.19 -15.37 -5.83
N GLU A 7 35.69 -14.22 -6.29
CA GLU A 7 36.83 -13.53 -5.72
C GLU A 7 36.37 -12.31 -4.91
N GLU A 8 37.23 -11.81 -4.02
CA GLU A 8 37.03 -10.54 -3.34
C GLU A 8 36.84 -9.40 -4.37
N PRO A 9 35.82 -8.53 -4.21
CA PRO A 9 34.92 -8.40 -3.06
C PRO A 9 33.56 -9.12 -3.19
N LEU A 10 33.30 -9.81 -4.32
CA LEU A 10 31.97 -10.38 -4.58
C LEU A 10 31.70 -11.65 -3.78
N ASN A 11 32.70 -12.53 -3.65
CA ASN A 11 32.64 -13.78 -2.86
C ASN A 11 31.34 -14.59 -3.07
N LEU A 12 30.82 -14.64 -4.31
CA LEU A 12 29.62 -15.41 -4.61
C LEU A 12 29.96 -16.90 -4.51
N PRO A 13 29.11 -17.71 -3.85
CA PRO A 13 29.32 -19.15 -3.77
C PRO A 13 29.27 -19.79 -5.16
N GLU A 14 29.86 -20.97 -5.27
CA GLU A 14 29.71 -21.81 -6.47
C GLU A 14 28.24 -22.23 -6.65
N GLN A 15 27.86 -22.55 -7.89
CA GLN A 15 26.46 -22.81 -8.24
C GLN A 15 25.81 -23.93 -7.41
N ASP A 16 26.58 -24.96 -7.05
CA ASP A 16 26.13 -26.11 -6.24
C ASP A 16 26.04 -25.80 -4.74
N GLN A 17 26.62 -24.69 -4.31
CA GLN A 17 26.59 -24.19 -2.93
C GLN A 17 25.46 -23.18 -2.70
N LEU A 18 24.82 -22.69 -3.78
CA LEU A 18 23.65 -21.82 -3.67
C LEU A 18 22.49 -22.58 -3.02
N LYS A 19 21.88 -21.95 -2.02
CA LYS A 19 20.72 -22.48 -1.29
C LYS A 19 19.60 -21.46 -1.27
N GLU A 20 18.39 -21.96 -1.48
CA GLU A 20 17.18 -21.18 -1.28
C GLU A 20 16.85 -21.16 0.22
N HIS A 21 16.62 -19.95 0.75
CA HIS A 21 16.33 -19.74 2.17
C HIS A 21 14.88 -19.27 2.34
N GLY A 22 13.98 -20.24 2.45
CA GLY A 22 12.56 -20.01 2.62
C GLY A 22 11.90 -19.44 1.36
N VAL A 23 10.89 -18.59 1.55
CA VAL A 23 10.08 -18.01 0.46
C VAL A 23 9.96 -16.51 0.67
N ALA A 24 9.91 -15.76 -0.43
CA ALA A 24 9.62 -14.33 -0.42
C ALA A 24 8.49 -13.98 -1.39
N VAL A 25 7.62 -13.06 -0.98
CA VAL A 25 6.54 -12.49 -1.79
C VAL A 25 6.72 -10.98 -1.87
N GLN A 26 6.40 -10.39 -3.02
CA GLN A 26 6.51 -8.95 -3.25
C GLN A 26 5.16 -8.36 -3.68
N ALA A 27 4.79 -7.25 -3.07
CA ALA A 27 3.66 -6.42 -3.46
C ALA A 27 4.17 -5.06 -3.97
N ARG A 28 3.63 -4.59 -5.10
CA ARG A 28 3.86 -3.24 -5.63
C ARG A 28 2.69 -2.36 -5.23
N ILE A 29 2.95 -1.36 -4.39
CA ILE A 29 1.96 -0.35 -4.04
C ILE A 29 2.04 0.76 -5.08
N THR A 30 0.93 0.98 -5.78
CA THR A 30 0.81 1.96 -6.87
C THR A 30 -0.26 2.98 -6.56
N THR A 31 -0.32 4.06 -7.35
CA THR A 31 -1.41 5.05 -7.28
C THR A 31 -2.64 4.65 -8.11
N GLU A 32 -2.66 3.44 -8.66
CA GLU A 32 -3.76 2.93 -9.49
C GLU A 32 -5.00 2.75 -8.62
N ASP A 33 -6.14 3.28 -9.06
CA ASP A 33 -7.44 3.10 -8.39
C ASP A 33 -8.18 1.88 -8.98
N PRO A 34 -8.26 0.75 -8.26
CA PRO A 34 -8.92 -0.45 -8.78
C PRO A 34 -10.41 -0.25 -9.08
N ALA A 35 -11.07 0.71 -8.42
CA ALA A 35 -12.48 1.02 -8.65
C ALA A 35 -12.70 1.91 -9.89
N ASN A 36 -11.63 2.43 -10.49
CA ASN A 36 -11.63 3.30 -11.65
C ASN A 36 -10.69 2.75 -12.73
N ASP A 37 -10.88 1.48 -13.08
CA ASP A 37 -10.12 0.75 -14.12
C ASP A 37 -8.59 0.85 -13.95
N PHE A 38 -8.11 0.86 -12.71
CA PHE A 38 -6.69 0.98 -12.35
C PHE A 38 -6.02 2.26 -12.89
N MET A 39 -6.80 3.32 -13.15
CA MET A 39 -6.24 4.59 -13.57
C MET A 39 -5.34 5.18 -12.47
N PRO A 40 -4.08 5.57 -12.78
CA PRO A 40 -3.18 6.19 -11.80
C PRO A 40 -3.72 7.53 -11.30
N ASP A 41 -3.83 7.65 -9.97
CA ASP A 41 -4.12 8.91 -9.30
C ASP A 41 -2.85 9.76 -9.14
N SER A 42 -3.05 11.08 -8.99
CA SER A 42 -1.99 12.06 -8.79
C SER A 42 -2.40 13.06 -7.72
N GLY A 43 -1.44 13.56 -6.96
CA GLY A 43 -1.75 14.41 -5.82
C GLY A 43 -0.58 14.57 -4.87
N THR A 44 -0.90 14.99 -3.65
CA THR A 44 0.09 15.16 -2.59
C THR A 44 -0.16 14.12 -1.52
N ILE A 45 0.86 13.33 -1.19
CA ILE A 45 0.81 12.40 -0.06
C ILE A 45 0.69 13.24 1.22
N ARG A 46 -0.41 13.09 1.95
CA ARG A 46 -0.68 13.83 3.20
C ARG A 46 -0.12 13.09 4.40
N TRP A 47 -0.21 11.77 4.38
CA TRP A 47 0.24 10.89 5.44
C TRP A 47 0.91 9.66 4.85
N TYR A 48 2.00 9.24 5.49
CA TYR A 48 2.72 8.04 5.11
C TYR A 48 3.32 7.38 6.35
N GLN A 49 2.92 6.14 6.60
CA GLN A 49 3.54 5.26 7.58
C GLN A 49 3.83 3.92 6.93
N GLN A 50 5.11 3.58 6.86
CA GLN A 50 5.55 2.30 6.30
C GLN A 50 5.37 1.17 7.30
N PRO A 51 5.06 -0.06 6.84
CA PRO A 51 5.12 -1.24 7.68
C PRO A 51 6.57 -1.59 8.02
N ALA A 52 6.76 -2.33 9.11
CA ALA A 52 8.06 -2.79 9.56
C ALA A 52 7.96 -4.16 10.24
N GLY A 53 9.09 -4.66 10.73
CA GLY A 53 9.16 -5.88 11.53
C GLY A 53 9.90 -7.03 10.85
N PRO A 54 9.98 -8.20 11.52
CA PRO A 54 10.78 -9.33 11.05
C PRO A 54 10.36 -9.81 9.66
N GLY A 55 11.34 -9.95 8.77
CA GLY A 55 11.13 -10.43 7.40
C GLY A 55 10.38 -9.47 6.49
N ILE A 56 10.17 -8.21 6.89
CA ILE A 56 9.64 -7.16 6.03
C ILE A 56 10.76 -6.25 5.54
N ARG A 57 10.82 -6.06 4.23
CA ARG A 57 11.65 -5.06 3.56
C ARG A 57 10.76 -4.13 2.77
N VAL A 58 11.00 -2.83 2.90
CA VAL A 58 10.32 -1.79 2.11
C VAL A 58 11.34 -1.07 1.25
N ASP A 59 11.13 -1.11 -0.06
CA ASP A 59 11.87 -0.31 -1.03
C ASP A 59 10.93 0.81 -1.51
N ALA A 60 11.01 1.98 -0.90
CA ALA A 60 10.19 3.13 -1.26
C ALA A 60 10.87 4.02 -2.32
N GLY A 61 10.07 4.53 -3.25
CA GLY A 61 10.45 5.62 -4.14
C GLY A 61 10.36 6.97 -3.42
N THR A 62 9.85 8.00 -4.10
CA THR A 62 9.62 9.32 -3.50
C THR A 62 8.29 9.33 -2.73
N VAL A 63 8.29 8.70 -1.55
CA VAL A 63 7.09 8.57 -0.71
C VAL A 63 7.37 9.13 0.68
N TYR A 64 6.83 10.31 0.97
CA TYR A 64 6.86 10.97 2.27
C TYR A 64 5.74 12.00 2.36
N ALA A 65 5.36 12.43 3.57
CA ALA A 65 4.34 13.45 3.76
C ALA A 65 4.75 14.77 3.08
N GLY A 66 3.92 15.29 2.19
CA GLY A 66 4.17 16.45 1.34
C GLY A 66 4.76 16.11 -0.04
N ALA A 67 5.13 14.86 -0.33
CA ALA A 67 5.59 14.46 -1.65
C ALA A 67 4.47 14.56 -2.68
N LYS A 68 4.80 15.08 -3.87
CA LYS A 68 3.87 15.22 -4.99
C LYS A 68 4.03 14.07 -5.98
N VAL A 69 2.98 13.30 -6.14
CA VAL A 69 2.85 12.27 -7.18
C VAL A 69 2.43 12.95 -8.47
N THR A 70 3.22 12.79 -9.54
CA THR A 70 2.95 13.37 -10.86
C THR A 70 2.54 12.28 -11.86
N PRO A 71 1.69 12.60 -12.86
CA PRO A 71 1.22 11.61 -13.84
C PRO A 71 2.25 11.26 -14.93
N TYR A 72 3.48 11.79 -14.86
CA TYR A 72 4.47 11.65 -15.95
C TYR A 72 5.33 10.39 -15.87
N PHE A 73 5.26 9.66 -14.77
CA PHE A 73 6.06 8.45 -14.51
C PHE A 73 5.17 7.28 -14.14
N ASP A 74 5.77 6.10 -14.00
CA ASP A 74 5.10 4.92 -13.43
C ASP A 74 4.49 5.27 -12.06
N SER A 75 3.32 4.69 -11.78
CA SER A 75 2.50 4.92 -10.58
C SER A 75 3.08 4.26 -9.32
N LEU A 76 4.24 3.60 -9.42
CA LEU A 76 4.89 2.89 -8.32
C LEU A 76 5.29 3.84 -7.18
N LEU A 77 4.73 3.60 -6.00
CA LEU A 77 5.09 4.29 -4.76
C LEU A 77 6.20 3.52 -4.03
N LEU A 78 5.94 2.25 -3.71
CA LEU A 78 6.88 1.42 -2.97
C LEU A 78 6.68 -0.07 -3.27
N LYS A 79 7.69 -0.87 -2.96
CA LYS A 79 7.61 -2.32 -2.94
C LYS A 79 7.68 -2.79 -1.49
N ILE A 80 6.76 -3.66 -1.11
CA ILE A 80 6.86 -4.44 0.13
C ILE A 80 7.34 -5.82 -0.26
N ILE A 81 8.35 -6.33 0.42
CA ILE A 81 8.84 -7.70 0.28
C ILE A 81 8.70 -8.36 1.65
N ALA A 82 7.97 -9.46 1.71
CA ALA A 82 7.85 -10.29 2.91
C ALA A 82 8.56 -11.61 2.69
N GLN A 83 9.42 -12.00 3.62
CA GLN A 83 10.13 -13.28 3.62
C GLN A 83 9.67 -14.14 4.80
N GLY A 84 9.50 -15.43 4.59
CA GLY A 84 9.15 -16.44 5.60
C GLY A 84 9.92 -17.74 5.39
N ARG A 85 9.81 -18.69 6.32
CA ARG A 85 10.40 -20.03 6.17
C ARG A 85 9.67 -20.86 5.11
N ASP A 86 8.39 -20.57 4.92
CA ASP A 86 7.51 -21.10 3.90
C ASP A 86 6.62 -19.99 3.32
N PHE A 87 5.80 -20.34 2.34
CA PHE A 87 4.92 -19.39 1.66
C PHE A 87 3.83 -18.84 2.59
N ASP A 88 3.28 -19.66 3.49
CA ASP A 88 2.22 -19.26 4.43
C ASP A 88 2.72 -18.17 5.41
N GLU A 89 3.93 -18.35 5.95
CA GLU A 89 4.57 -17.36 6.81
C GLU A 89 4.88 -16.06 6.03
N ALA A 90 5.36 -16.16 4.79
CA ALA A 90 5.61 -14.99 3.95
C ALA A 90 4.31 -14.24 3.60
N ASN A 91 3.24 -14.97 3.30
CA ASN A 91 1.91 -14.44 2.99
C ASN A 91 1.29 -13.72 4.20
N THR A 92 1.31 -14.36 5.37
CA THR A 92 0.80 -13.78 6.62
C THR A 92 1.57 -12.50 6.99
N ARG A 93 2.89 -12.49 6.80
CA ARG A 93 3.71 -11.28 7.01
C ARG A 93 3.35 -10.17 6.02
N MET A 94 3.10 -10.50 4.75
CA MET A 94 2.66 -9.55 3.73
C MET A 94 1.29 -8.96 4.07
N GLU A 95 0.31 -9.79 4.41
CA GLU A 95 -1.04 -9.35 4.78
C GLU A 95 -1.00 -8.35 5.95
N ARG A 96 -0.25 -8.69 7.03
CA ARG A 96 -0.02 -7.75 8.14
C ARG A 96 0.62 -6.44 7.66
N ALA A 97 1.67 -6.52 6.83
CA ALA A 97 2.37 -5.34 6.34
C ALA A 97 1.46 -4.43 5.49
N LEU A 98 0.56 -5.01 4.69
CA LEU A 98 -0.44 -4.26 3.93
C LEU A 98 -1.46 -3.58 4.85
N HIS A 99 -1.90 -4.24 5.92
CA HIS A 99 -2.79 -3.64 6.92
C HIS A 99 -2.15 -2.55 7.78
N GLU A 100 -0.85 -2.63 8.04
CA GLU A 100 -0.08 -1.62 8.78
C GLU A 100 0.31 -0.40 7.93
N LEU A 101 0.35 -0.56 6.60
CA LEU A 101 0.66 0.52 5.68
C LEU A 101 -0.43 1.59 5.75
N GLN A 102 -0.03 2.82 6.03
CA GLN A 102 -0.92 3.98 5.92
C GLN A 102 -0.39 4.91 4.85
N LEU A 103 -1.21 5.20 3.85
CA LEU A 103 -0.89 6.12 2.78
C LEU A 103 -2.14 6.91 2.41
N GLU A 104 -2.08 8.22 2.60
CA GLU A 104 -3.23 9.09 2.34
C GLU A 104 -2.86 10.24 1.40
N GLY A 105 -3.89 10.77 0.73
CA GLY A 105 -3.77 11.92 -0.18
C GLY A 105 -3.73 11.53 -1.66
N VAL A 106 -3.54 10.25 -1.97
CA VAL A 106 -3.73 9.65 -3.29
C VAL A 106 -4.40 8.28 -3.12
N LYS A 107 -5.16 7.84 -4.12
CA LYS A 107 -5.67 6.46 -4.19
C LYS A 107 -4.53 5.47 -4.37
N THR A 108 -4.74 4.24 -3.90
CA THR A 108 -3.77 3.15 -4.05
C THR A 108 -4.47 1.82 -4.30
N ASN A 109 -3.73 0.85 -4.80
CA ASN A 109 -4.17 -0.53 -4.98
C ASN A 109 -4.09 -1.38 -3.68
N THR A 110 -3.80 -0.78 -2.52
CA THR A 110 -3.52 -1.49 -1.26
C THR A 110 -4.67 -2.41 -0.83
N ASP A 111 -5.92 -1.90 -0.85
CA ASP A 111 -7.10 -2.69 -0.46
C ASP A 111 -7.33 -3.88 -1.39
N PHE A 112 -7.09 -3.70 -2.70
CA PHE A 112 -7.17 -4.78 -3.68
C PHE A 112 -6.15 -5.88 -3.36
N LEU A 113 -4.92 -5.49 -3.00
CA LEU A 113 -3.88 -6.44 -2.63
C LEU A 113 -4.22 -7.17 -1.33
N VAL A 114 -4.72 -6.49 -0.30
CA VAL A 114 -5.18 -7.14 0.95
C VAL A 114 -6.16 -8.26 0.65
N GLN A 115 -7.17 -7.99 -0.18
CA GLN A 115 -8.18 -9.00 -0.54
C GLN A 115 -7.57 -10.15 -1.37
N MET A 116 -6.66 -9.83 -2.29
CA MET A 116 -5.96 -10.82 -3.12
C MET A 116 -5.08 -11.76 -2.27
N PHE A 117 -4.30 -11.22 -1.32
CA PHE A 117 -3.40 -11.99 -0.45
C PHE A 117 -4.17 -12.87 0.56
N ALA A 118 -5.42 -12.52 0.87
CA ALA A 118 -6.31 -13.33 1.69
C ALA A 118 -7.08 -14.40 0.88
N HIS A 119 -7.04 -14.35 -0.46
CA HIS A 119 -7.86 -15.23 -1.30
C HIS A 119 -7.34 -16.69 -1.32
N PRO A 120 -8.20 -17.71 -1.16
CA PRO A 120 -7.77 -19.13 -1.08
C PRO A 120 -6.94 -19.62 -2.28
N THR A 121 -7.25 -19.16 -3.49
CA THR A 121 -6.48 -19.51 -4.70
C THR A 121 -5.05 -18.97 -4.63
N PHE A 122 -4.86 -17.80 -4.02
CA PHE A 122 -3.53 -17.22 -3.84
C PHE A 122 -2.79 -17.94 -2.72
N THR A 123 -3.41 -18.13 -1.56
CA THR A 123 -2.78 -18.77 -0.38
C THR A 123 -2.43 -20.24 -0.60
N SER A 124 -3.14 -20.94 -1.49
CA SER A 124 -2.80 -22.30 -1.90
C SER A 124 -1.62 -22.39 -2.90
N GLY A 125 -1.11 -21.25 -3.40
CA GLY A 125 -0.05 -21.21 -4.41
C GLY A 125 -0.49 -21.66 -5.81
N GLN A 126 -1.80 -21.69 -6.08
CA GLN A 126 -2.39 -22.19 -7.34
C GLN A 126 -2.89 -21.08 -8.27
N ALA A 127 -2.56 -19.82 -7.97
CA ALA A 127 -2.94 -18.69 -8.81
C ALA A 127 -2.31 -18.79 -10.21
N ALA A 128 -3.16 -18.90 -11.23
CA ALA A 128 -2.76 -18.83 -12.64
C ALA A 128 -2.68 -17.37 -13.12
N THR A 129 -2.20 -17.15 -14.34
CA THR A 129 -2.12 -15.78 -14.91
C THR A 129 -3.50 -15.14 -15.13
N THR A 130 -4.57 -15.94 -15.24
CA THR A 130 -5.96 -15.46 -15.34
C THR A 130 -6.58 -15.13 -13.98
N PHE A 131 -5.89 -15.40 -12.86
CA PHE A 131 -6.45 -15.27 -11.52
C PHE A 131 -7.09 -13.90 -11.25
N VAL A 132 -6.42 -12.82 -11.66
CA VAL A 132 -6.95 -11.46 -11.51
C VAL A 132 -8.09 -11.17 -12.48
N ASP A 133 -8.06 -11.73 -13.69
CA ASP A 133 -9.18 -11.59 -14.64
C ASP A 133 -10.43 -12.30 -14.13
N ASP A 134 -10.24 -13.47 -13.51
CA ASP A 134 -11.30 -14.34 -13.01
C ASP A 134 -11.92 -13.82 -11.69
N HIS A 135 -11.10 -13.27 -10.78
CA HIS A 135 -11.50 -12.90 -9.42
C HIS A 135 -11.34 -11.42 -9.07
N GLY A 136 -10.72 -10.60 -9.92
CA GLY A 136 -10.32 -9.22 -9.57
C GLY A 136 -11.47 -8.33 -9.12
N GLN A 137 -12.68 -8.56 -9.64
CA GLN A 137 -13.88 -7.84 -9.22
C GLN A 137 -14.27 -8.11 -7.76
N GLU A 138 -13.90 -9.27 -7.20
CA GLU A 138 -14.12 -9.61 -5.80
C GLU A 138 -13.22 -8.80 -4.86
N PHE A 139 -12.06 -8.34 -5.36
CA PHE A 139 -11.06 -7.61 -4.59
C PHE A 139 -11.31 -6.10 -4.57
N ILE A 140 -12.15 -5.59 -5.48
CA ILE A 140 -12.55 -4.19 -5.50
C ILE A 140 -13.53 -3.95 -4.34
N ARG A 141 -13.03 -3.36 -3.26
CA ARG A 141 -13.83 -3.01 -2.09
C ARG A 141 -14.85 -1.93 -2.47
N LYS A 142 -16.13 -2.20 -2.22
CA LYS A 142 -17.16 -1.14 -2.22
C LYS A 142 -16.84 -0.19 -1.07
N SER A 143 -16.69 1.10 -1.35
CA SER A 143 -16.40 2.12 -0.34
C SER A 143 -17.35 1.99 0.85
N SER A 144 -16.83 1.61 2.01
CA SER A 144 -17.57 1.72 3.28
C SER A 144 -17.48 3.16 3.75
N VAL A 145 -18.57 3.68 4.33
CA VAL A 145 -18.60 5.01 4.92
C VAL A 145 -17.60 5.07 6.07
N ASP A 146 -16.61 5.98 5.97
CA ASP A 146 -15.71 6.30 7.07
C ASP A 146 -16.40 7.25 8.05
N THR A 147 -17.11 6.67 9.02
CA THR A 147 -17.83 7.42 10.05
C THR A 147 -16.92 8.32 10.87
N GLN A 148 -15.65 7.94 11.08
CA GLN A 148 -14.70 8.74 11.85
C GLN A 148 -14.30 9.99 11.07
N GLN A 149 -13.99 9.85 9.78
CA GLN A 149 -13.71 11.00 8.91
C GLN A 149 -14.93 11.93 8.80
N GLN A 150 -16.14 11.39 8.64
CA GLN A 150 -17.36 12.20 8.60
C GLN A 150 -17.57 13.02 9.88
N LEU A 151 -17.28 12.43 11.04
CA LEU A 151 -17.37 13.14 12.32
C LEU A 151 -16.32 14.25 12.42
N LEU A 152 -15.08 13.97 12.01
CA LEU A 152 -14.00 14.97 11.98
C LEU A 152 -14.33 16.13 11.04
N ASP A 153 -14.83 15.83 9.85
CA ASP A 153 -15.26 16.84 8.87
C ASP A 153 -16.39 17.70 9.45
N TYR A 154 -17.37 17.09 10.12
CA TYR A 154 -18.45 17.81 10.80
C TYR A 154 -17.92 18.70 11.93
N MET A 155 -17.02 18.19 12.78
CA MET A 155 -16.42 18.97 13.87
C MET A 155 -15.60 20.15 13.34
N ALA A 156 -14.85 19.95 12.26
CA ALA A 156 -14.09 21.01 11.61
C ALA A 156 -15.01 22.10 11.04
N GLU A 157 -16.08 21.69 10.35
CA GLU A 157 -17.08 22.60 9.77
C GLU A 157 -17.74 23.47 10.85
N ILE A 158 -18.23 22.88 11.93
CA ILE A 158 -18.87 23.63 13.02
C ILE A 158 -17.87 24.55 13.74
N THR A 159 -16.62 24.13 13.89
CA THR A 159 -15.59 24.93 14.57
C THR A 159 -15.16 26.14 13.74
N VAL A 160 -15.03 25.99 12.42
CA VAL A 160 -14.53 27.05 11.52
C VAL A 160 -15.66 27.96 11.03
N ASN A 161 -16.78 27.39 10.61
CA ASN A 161 -17.88 28.12 9.96
C ASN A 161 -19.04 28.44 10.92
N GLY A 162 -19.02 27.86 12.12
CA GLY A 162 -20.08 28.00 13.12
C GLY A 162 -21.31 27.16 12.78
N PHE A 163 -22.17 26.94 13.78
CA PHE A 163 -23.46 26.29 13.54
C PHE A 163 -24.44 27.29 12.92
N LEU A 164 -25.10 26.92 11.81
CA LEU A 164 -25.98 27.79 11.01
C LEU A 164 -27.06 28.53 11.81
N VAL A 165 -27.49 27.98 12.95
CA VAL A 165 -28.53 28.58 13.81
C VAL A 165 -27.99 29.67 14.76
N LEU A 166 -26.67 29.76 14.96
CA LEU A 166 -26.06 30.74 15.88
C LEU A 166 -25.72 32.09 15.23
N LYS A 167 -25.83 32.25 13.90
CA LYS A 167 -25.61 33.53 13.20
C LYS A 167 -26.70 34.59 13.45
N ILE A 168 -27.81 34.25 14.12
CA ILE A 168 -28.96 35.16 14.36
C ILE A 168 -28.85 35.91 15.71
N LEU A 169 -27.87 35.61 16.55
CA LEU A 169 -27.70 36.29 17.86
C LEU A 169 -26.34 37.00 17.94
N THR A 170 -26.12 37.99 17.07
CA THR A 170 -25.18 39.07 17.41
C THR A 170 -25.95 40.17 18.12
N PRO A 171 -25.62 40.54 19.37
CA PRO A 171 -26.17 41.73 20.01
C PRO A 171 -25.72 42.96 19.21
N SER A 172 -26.64 43.87 18.90
CA SER A 172 -26.30 45.16 18.31
C SER A 172 -25.32 45.89 19.23
N GLN A 173 -24.22 46.38 18.65
CA GLN A 173 -23.31 47.29 19.34
C GLN A 173 -24.08 48.51 19.88
N HIS A 174 -23.96 48.73 21.19
CA HIS A 174 -24.16 50.01 21.86
C HIS A 174 -22.89 50.33 22.62
#